data_AF-Q9ARA5-F1
#
_entry.id   AF-Q9ARA5-F1
#
_cell.length_a   1.000
_cell.length_b   1.000
_cell.length_c   1.000
_cell.angle_alpha   90.00
_cell.angle_beta   90.00
_cell.angle_gamma   90.00
#
_symmetry.space_group_name_H-M   'P 1'
#
loop_
_entity.id
_entity.type
_entity.pdbx_description
1 polymer ?
#
loop_
_entity_poly.entity_id
_entity_poly.type
_entity_poly.pdbx_seq_one_letter_code
_entity_poly.pdbx_strand_id
1 'polypeptide(L)'
;LLVLDDVDESFEFDQVLGKLDNFSSESRFIVTTRDKRVLELLGDYELYQVEEMHYDHSLQLFSKHAFKMDYPQDVYAMLSQEFVKLAGGLPLALSS
;
A
#
# COMPACT_ATOMS: atom_id res chain seq x y z
N LEU A 1 -11.19 -2.47 -15.55
CA LEU A 1 -10.47 -2.28 -14.27
C LEU A 1 -10.19 -0.80 -14.15
N LEU A 2 -10.68 -0.18 -13.08
CA LEU A 2 -10.39 1.21 -12.73
C LEU A 2 -9.71 1.22 -11.36
N VAL A 3 -8.68 2.05 -11.21
CA VAL A 3 -7.98 2.24 -9.93
C VAL A 3 -8.15 3.70 -9.53
N LEU A 4 -8.68 3.92 -8.33
CA LEU A 4 -8.80 5.21 -7.69
C LEU A 4 -7.80 5.26 -6.54
N ASP A 5 -6.82 6.14 -6.65
CA ASP A 5 -5.71 6.22 -5.70
C ASP A 5 -5.91 7.37 -4.71
N ASP A 6 -5.58 7.15 -3.44
CA ASP A 6 -5.59 8.12 -2.33
C ASP A 6 -6.94 8.86 -2.18
N VAL A 7 -8.04 8.11 -2.24
CA VAL A 7 -9.41 8.66 -2.13
C VAL A 7 -9.72 9.08 -0.70
N ASP A 8 -10.35 10.24 -0.53
CA ASP A 8 -10.81 10.78 0.76
C ASP A 8 -12.33 11.06 0.78
N GLU A 9 -12.83 11.61 1.90
CA GLU A 9 -14.26 11.89 2.11
C GLU A 9 -14.83 12.93 1.13
N SER A 10 -13.99 13.71 0.45
CA SER A 10 -14.44 14.71 -0.54
C SER A 10 -14.76 14.10 -1.90
N PHE A 11 -14.43 12.82 -2.12
CA PHE A 11 -14.62 12.18 -3.40
C PHE A 11 -16.09 11.79 -3.63
N GLU A 12 -16.72 12.46 -4.59
CA GLU A 12 -18.09 12.16 -4.99
C GLU A 12 -18.13 11.12 -6.10
N PHE A 13 -18.21 9.83 -5.72
CA PHE A 13 -18.21 8.69 -6.64
C PHE A 13 -19.20 8.83 -7.79
N ASP A 14 -20.46 9.21 -7.52
CA ASP A 14 -21.50 9.35 -8.54
C ASP A 14 -21.22 10.52 -9.51
N GLN A 15 -20.54 11.58 -9.07
CA GLN A 15 -20.17 12.68 -9.97
C GLN A 15 -19.03 12.30 -10.90
N VAL A 16 -18.06 11.52 -10.39
CA VAL A 16 -16.85 11.17 -11.14
C VAL A 16 -17.08 9.95 -12.05
N LEU A 17 -17.78 8.92 -11.54
CA LEU A 17 -17.98 7.66 -12.24
C LEU A 17 -19.37 7.53 -12.86
N GLY A 18 -20.32 8.38 -12.48
CA GLY A 18 -21.74 8.10 -12.69
C GLY A 18 -22.22 6.99 -11.75
N LYS A 19 -23.47 6.55 -11.94
CA LYS A 19 -24.02 5.41 -11.18
C LYS A 19 -23.23 4.14 -11.46
N LEU A 20 -22.88 3.41 -10.40
CA LEU A 20 -22.20 2.11 -10.51
C LEU A 20 -22.99 1.10 -11.36
N ASP A 21 -24.33 1.19 -11.39
CA ASP A 21 -25.22 0.39 -12.23
C ASP A 21 -24.93 0.50 -13.75
N ASN A 22 -24.22 1.56 -14.17
CA ASN A 22 -23.84 1.74 -15.57
C ASN A 22 -22.66 0.85 -15.99
N PHE A 23 -21.96 0.24 -15.04
CA PHE A 23 -20.81 -0.62 -15.30
C PHE A 23 -21.25 -2.08 -15.41
N SER A 24 -20.58 -2.85 -16.28
CA SER A 24 -20.84 -4.28 -16.39
C SER A 24 -20.41 -5.01 -15.11
N SER A 25 -20.99 -6.18 -14.84
CA SER A 25 -20.59 -7.05 -13.71
C SER A 25 -19.13 -7.50 -13.77
N GLU A 26 -18.51 -7.47 -14.95
CA GLU A 26 -17.10 -7.79 -15.17
C GLU A 26 -16.16 -6.61 -14.83
N SER A 27 -16.74 -5.44 -14.54
CA SER A 27 -15.99 -4.26 -14.12
C SER A 27 -15.44 -4.46 -12.72
N ARG A 28 -14.19 -4.02 -12.53
CA ARG A 28 -13.50 -4.07 -11.24
C ARG A 28 -13.02 -2.69 -10.89
N PHE A 29 -13.27 -2.27 -9.67
CA PHE A 29 -12.79 -1.04 -9.07
C PHE A 29 -11.83 -1.40 -7.94
N ILE A 30 -10.68 -0.74 -7.90
CA ILE A 30 -9.75 -0.81 -6.77
C ILE A 30 -9.64 0.60 -6.23
N VAL A 31 -9.97 0.78 -4.96
CA VAL A 31 -9.88 2.06 -4.27
C VAL A 31 -8.81 1.95 -3.20
N THR A 32 -7.81 2.81 -3.23
CA THR A 32 -6.87 2.95 -2.12
C THR A 32 -7.29 4.17 -1.30
N THR A 33 -7.31 4.01 0.02
CA THR A 33 -7.62 5.09 0.95
C THR A 33 -6.93 4.83 2.28
N ARG A 34 -6.66 5.91 3.02
CA ARG A 34 -6.20 5.84 4.41
C ARG A 34 -7.35 5.83 5.40
N ASP A 35 -8.58 6.02 4.92
CA ASP A 35 -9.78 6.12 5.72
C ASP A 35 -10.89 5.20 5.21
N LYS A 36 -11.12 4.11 5.94
CA LYS A 36 -12.16 3.13 5.61
C LYS A 36 -13.57 3.73 5.51
N ARG A 37 -13.83 4.89 6.15
CA ARG A 37 -15.15 5.56 6.12
C ARG A 37 -15.54 5.99 4.71
N VAL A 38 -14.56 6.26 3.84
CA VAL A 38 -14.76 6.55 2.42
C VAL A 38 -15.49 5.41 1.71
N LEU A 39 -15.25 4.17 2.14
CA LEU A 39 -15.84 2.98 1.53
C LEU A 39 -17.27 2.71 2.01
N GLU A 40 -17.71 3.29 3.14
CA GLU A 40 -19.09 3.13 3.63
C GLU A 40 -20.12 3.70 2.64
N LEU A 41 -19.69 4.60 1.76
CA LEU A 41 -20.50 5.17 0.67
C LEU A 41 -20.66 4.20 -0.51
N LEU A 42 -19.79 3.19 -0.62
CA LEU A 42 -19.85 2.14 -1.62
C LEU A 42 -20.65 0.99 -1.01
N GLY A 43 -21.85 0.71 -1.53
CA GLY A 43 -22.78 -0.25 -0.92
C GLY A 43 -22.17 -1.65 -0.71
N ASP A 44 -21.59 -2.23 -1.75
CA ASP A 44 -20.89 -3.52 -1.71
C ASP A 44 -19.40 -3.32 -2.01
N TYR A 45 -18.53 -3.70 -1.06
CA TYR A 45 -17.07 -3.71 -1.25
C TYR A 45 -16.42 -4.83 -0.44
N GLU A 46 -15.26 -5.28 -0.94
CA GLU A 46 -14.33 -6.10 -0.17
C GLU A 46 -13.25 -5.21 0.43
N LEU A 47 -13.07 -5.27 1.75
CA LEU A 47 -12.02 -4.51 2.43
C LEU A 47 -10.72 -5.33 2.47
N TYR A 48 -9.65 -4.76 1.94
CA TYR A 48 -8.29 -5.29 2.09
C TYR A 48 -7.43 -4.30 2.88
N GLN A 49 -7.06 -4.68 4.11
CA GLN A 49 -6.08 -3.93 4.89
C GLN A 49 -4.68 -4.35 4.50
N VAL A 50 -3.87 -3.40 4.04
CA VAL A 50 -2.46 -3.64 3.74
C VAL A 50 -1.70 -3.77 5.07
N GLU A 51 -1.11 -4.93 5.28
CA GLU A 51 -0.31 -5.24 6.48
C GLU A 51 1.13 -4.71 6.36
N GLU A 52 1.80 -4.61 7.50
CA GLU A 52 3.24 -4.29 7.57
C GLU A 52 4.08 -5.31 6.80
N MET A 53 5.18 -4.86 6.22
CA MET A 53 6.06 -5.73 5.46
C MET A 53 6.79 -6.71 6.39
N HIS A 54 6.76 -8.00 6.03
CA HIS A 54 7.55 -9.02 6.72
C HIS A 54 9.03 -8.63 6.84
N TYR A 55 9.65 -9.01 7.96
CA TYR A 55 11.03 -8.66 8.27
C TYR A 55 12.03 -9.00 7.16
N ASP A 56 11.96 -10.19 6.57
CA ASP A 56 12.90 -10.61 5.51
C ASP A 56 12.73 -9.78 4.23
N HIS A 57 11.48 -9.47 3.86
CA HIS A 57 11.20 -8.56 2.75
C HIS A 57 11.63 -7.12 3.06
N SER A 58 11.51 -6.69 4.31
CA SER A 58 11.95 -5.38 4.76
C SER A 58 13.47 -5.24 4.68
N LEU A 59 14.22 -6.26 5.11
CA LEU A 59 15.67 -6.31 4.98
C LEU A 59 16.10 -6.31 3.51
N GLN A 60 15.39 -7.07 2.67
CA GLN A 60 15.66 -7.07 1.24
C GLN A 60 15.37 -5.71 0.59
N LEU A 61 14.25 -5.06 0.94
CA LEU A 61 13.87 -3.76 0.41
C LEU A 61 14.90 -2.70 0.79
N PHE A 62 15.24 -2.61 2.08
CA PHE A 62 16.27 -1.70 2.57
C PHE A 62 17.60 -1.93 1.86
N SER A 63 18.02 -3.19 1.75
CA SER A 63 19.28 -3.53 1.09
C SER A 63 19.29 -3.15 -0.40
N LYS A 64 18.19 -3.41 -1.11
CA LYS A 64 18.03 -3.00 -2.52
C LYS A 64 18.11 -1.48 -2.65
N HIS A 65 17.55 -0.74 -1.69
CA HIS A 65 17.59 0.71 -1.70
C HIS A 65 19.01 1.25 -1.42
N ALA A 66 19.60 0.87 -0.28
CA ALA A 66 20.85 1.42 0.23
C ALA A 66 22.10 0.87 -0.48
N PHE A 67 22.12 -0.42 -0.81
CA PHE A 67 23.30 -1.12 -1.31
C PHE A 67 23.17 -1.60 -2.76
N LYS A 68 21.98 -1.48 -3.37
CA LYS A 68 21.66 -2.02 -4.71
C LYS A 68 21.87 -3.54 -4.81
N MET A 69 21.68 -4.25 -3.70
CA MET A 69 21.82 -5.70 -3.56
C MET A 69 20.66 -6.28 -2.76
N ASP A 70 20.39 -7.57 -2.90
CA ASP A 70 19.30 -8.22 -2.15
C ASP A 70 19.55 -8.31 -0.64
N TYR A 71 20.82 -8.30 -0.21
CA TYR A 71 21.21 -8.40 1.20
C TYR A 71 22.36 -7.44 1.53
N PRO A 72 22.42 -6.93 2.77
CA PRO A 72 23.49 -6.04 3.19
C PRO A 72 24.83 -6.77 3.16
N GLN A 73 25.91 -6.02 2.91
CA GLN A 73 27.27 -6.56 3.11
C GLN A 73 27.46 -6.91 4.58
N ASP A 74 28.29 -7.91 4.88
CA ASP A 74 28.52 -8.39 6.26
C ASP A 74 28.89 -7.27 7.24
N VAL A 75 29.68 -6.29 6.78
CA VAL A 75 30.08 -5.13 7.58
C VAL A 75 28.91 -4.21 7.99
N TYR A 76 27.80 -4.24 7.26
CA TYR A 76 26.58 -3.47 7.53
C TYR A 76 25.43 -4.34 8.04
N ALA A 77 25.61 -5.66 8.18
CA ALA A 77 24.53 -6.59 8.50
C ALA A 77 23.82 -6.21 9.82
N MET A 78 24.59 -5.98 10.89
CA MET A 78 24.03 -5.61 12.20
C MET A 78 23.25 -4.29 12.16
N LEU A 79 23.83 -3.24 11.57
CA LEU A 79 23.19 -1.91 11.45
C LEU A 79 21.93 -1.97 10.58
N SER A 80 21.94 -2.76 9.51
CA SER A 80 20.80 -2.93 8.63
C SER A 80 19.63 -3.60 9.36
N GLN A 81 19.92 -4.63 10.16
CA GLN A 81 18.90 -5.31 10.96
C GLN A 81 18.30 -4.39 12.05
N GLU A 82 19.12 -3.57 12.70
CA GLU A 82 18.64 -2.57 13.67
C GLU A 82 17.75 -1.52 13.01
N PHE A 83 18.18 -0.98 11.86
CA PHE A 83 17.39 -0.03 11.09
C PHE A 83 16.05 -0.62 10.64
N VAL A 84 16.04 -1.83 10.09
CA VAL A 84 14.80 -2.49 9.65
C VAL A 84 13.83 -2.72 10.80
N LYS A 85 14.33 -3.09 11.99
CA LYS A 85 13.49 -3.20 13.20
C LYS A 85 12.89 -1.86 13.59
N LEU A 86 13.69 -0.78 13.52
CA LEU A 86 13.22 0.58 13.82
C LEU A 86 12.16 1.07 12.82
N ALA A 87 12.35 0.76 11.54
CA ALA A 87 11.42 1.13 10.47
C ALA A 87 10.06 0.41 10.55
N GLY A 88 9.95 -0.65 11.36
CA GLY A 88 8.66 -1.28 11.69
C GLY A 88 7.90 -1.85 10.50
N GLY A 89 8.62 -2.37 9.49
CA GLY A 89 7.98 -2.93 8.29
C GLY A 89 7.29 -1.91 7.39
N LEU A 90 7.46 -0.61 7.62
CA LEU A 90 6.92 0.46 6.78
C LEU A 90 7.80 0.63 5.52
N PRO A 91 7.31 0.30 4.31
CA PRO A 91 8.14 0.35 3.11
C PRO A 91 8.71 1.75 2.85
N LEU A 92 7.92 2.80 3.12
CA LEU A 92 8.34 4.18 2.93
C LEU A 92 9.53 4.58 3.83
N ALA A 93 9.62 4.04 5.05
CA ALA A 93 10.75 4.27 5.95
C ALA A 93 11.99 3.41 5.57
N LEU A 94 11.78 2.30 4.86
CA LEU A 94 12.86 1.41 4.42
C LEU A 94 13.53 1.88 3.13
N SER A 95 12.84 2.70 2.34
CA SER A 95 13.28 3.21 1.04
C SER A 95 13.49 4.73 1.01
N SER A 96 13.61 5.35 2.17
CA SER A 96 13.87 6.79 2.34
C SER A 96 15.34 7.16 2.21
#